data_AF-A0A5S9MGH6-F1
#
_entry.id   AF-A0A5S9MGH6-F1
#
_cell.length_a   1.000
_cell.length_b   1.000
_cell.length_c   1.000
_cell.angle_alpha   90.00
_cell.angle_beta   90.00
_cell.angle_gamma   90.00
#
_symmetry.space_group_name_H-M   'P 1'
#
loop_
_entity.id
_entity.type
_entity.pdbx_description
1 polymer ?
#
loop_
_entity_poly.entity_id
_entity_poly.type
_entity_poly.pdbx_seq_one_letter_code
_entity_poly.pdbx_strand_id
1 'polypeptide(L)'
;MAATPEAEQGLNVARNIGALAGLPYTVPAITINRYCSSGLQSIAYAGERIMLGQAETILAGGVESMSQVPMMGHSIRPNALLAEQAPEYYMSMGHTAEQVAQKYQVTRQDQDAFAVRSHQKAAKALQEGKFSDEIVPVDVTERRVGEQYQLEEHQFTFSQDEGVRAGTTEEILSTLRPAFSTKKAQ
;
A
#
# COMPACT_ATOMS: atom_id res chain seq x y z
N MET A 1 -1.19 3.21 4.13
CA MET A 1 -0.13 2.19 4.19
C MET A 1 -0.37 1.30 5.40
N ALA A 2 -0.49 0.00 5.20
CA ALA A 2 -0.96 -0.97 6.19
C ALA A 2 0.16 -1.95 6.53
N ALA A 3 1.24 -1.45 7.13
CA ALA A 3 2.41 -2.27 7.35
C ALA A 3 2.08 -3.35 8.37
N THR A 4 2.02 -4.60 7.94
CA THR A 4 2.07 -5.73 8.87
C THR A 4 3.50 -5.79 9.39
N PRO A 5 3.77 -5.48 10.68
CA PRO A 5 5.13 -5.35 11.20
C PRO A 5 5.72 -6.74 11.49
N GLU A 6 5.83 -7.55 10.45
CA GLU A 6 6.31 -8.92 10.45
C GLU A 6 7.45 -9.07 9.43
N ALA A 7 8.31 -10.07 9.64
CA ALA A 7 9.38 -10.46 8.73
C ALA A 7 10.26 -9.26 8.31
N GLU A 8 10.44 -9.00 7.03
CA GLU A 8 11.30 -7.93 6.49
C GLU A 8 10.81 -6.53 6.89
N GLN A 9 9.53 -6.39 7.26
CA GLN A 9 8.93 -5.16 7.79
C GLN A 9 8.81 -5.15 9.33
N GLY A 10 9.31 -6.20 9.99
CA GLY A 10 9.28 -6.39 11.44
C GLY A 10 10.40 -5.68 12.18
N LEU A 11 10.62 -6.08 13.44
CA LEU A 11 11.72 -5.61 14.31
C LEU A 11 11.88 -4.08 14.33
N ASN A 12 10.76 -3.35 14.39
CA ASN A 12 10.73 -1.89 14.32
C ASN A 12 11.45 -1.35 13.07
N VAL A 13 10.89 -1.60 11.88
CA VAL A 13 11.46 -1.17 10.59
C VAL A 13 11.82 0.32 10.52
N ALA A 14 11.10 1.19 11.24
CA ALA A 14 11.44 2.62 11.33
C ALA A 14 12.86 2.85 11.88
N ARG A 15 13.30 2.03 12.84
CA ARG A 15 14.65 2.11 13.40
C ARG A 15 15.72 1.64 12.41
N ASN A 16 15.44 0.60 11.63
CA ASN A 16 16.34 0.12 10.59
C ASN A 16 16.51 1.17 9.49
N ILE A 17 15.40 1.78 9.03
CA ILE A 17 15.41 2.88 8.05
C ILE A 17 16.25 4.04 8.56
N GLY A 18 16.02 4.50 9.79
CA GLY A 18 16.77 5.62 10.37
C GLY A 18 18.28 5.34 10.46
N ALA A 19 18.67 4.12 10.86
CA ALA A 19 20.07 3.72 10.90
C ALA A 19 20.72 3.68 9.51
N LEU A 20 20.05 3.11 8.51
CA LEU A 20 20.52 3.06 7.12
C LEU A 20 20.58 4.44 6.46
N ALA A 21 19.71 5.36 6.87
CA ALA A 21 19.72 6.76 6.44
C ALA A 21 20.80 7.61 7.14
N GLY A 22 21.59 7.03 8.05
CA GLY A 22 22.68 7.71 8.75
C GLY A 22 22.27 8.48 10.01
N LEU A 23 21.06 8.28 10.54
CA LEU A 23 20.66 8.89 11.81
C LEU A 23 21.41 8.25 12.99
N PRO A 24 21.93 9.04 13.95
CA PRO A 24 22.70 8.50 15.06
C PRO A 24 21.82 7.63 15.99
N TYR A 25 22.48 6.80 16.81
CA TYR A 25 21.78 5.91 17.76
C TYR A 25 20.96 6.65 18.83
N THR A 26 21.21 7.94 19.01
CA THR A 26 20.48 8.82 19.92
C THR A 26 19.11 9.24 19.36
N VAL A 27 18.84 9.07 18.07
CA VAL A 27 17.53 9.38 17.47
C VAL A 27 16.59 8.18 17.65
N PRO A 28 15.51 8.30 18.46
CA PRO A 28 14.55 7.23 18.64
C PRO A 28 13.69 7.04 17.38
N ALA A 29 13.18 5.82 17.19
CA ALA A 29 12.26 5.50 16.11
C ALA A 29 11.25 4.46 16.57
N ILE A 30 10.01 4.55 16.08
CA ILE A 30 8.94 3.59 16.38
C ILE A 30 8.16 3.27 15.10
N THR A 31 7.77 2.01 14.95
CA THR A 31 6.79 1.58 13.94
C THR A 31 5.42 1.55 14.60
N ILE A 32 4.44 2.21 13.98
CA ILE A 32 3.05 2.20 14.42
C ILE A 32 2.18 1.47 13.40
N ASN A 33 1.17 0.76 13.88
CA ASN A 33 0.20 0.08 13.02
C ASN A 33 -1.22 0.53 13.37
N ARG A 34 -1.86 1.16 12.38
CA ARG A 34 -3.29 1.49 12.35
C ARG A 34 -3.87 1.10 10.98
N TYR A 35 -3.51 -0.09 10.50
CA TYR A 35 -3.89 -0.63 9.19
C TYR A 35 -3.67 0.39 8.07
N CYS A 36 -4.59 0.51 7.10
CA CYS A 36 -4.47 1.40 5.95
C CYS A 36 -4.13 2.86 6.29
N SER A 37 -4.40 3.31 7.51
CA SER A 37 -4.14 4.67 7.97
C SER A 37 -2.77 4.89 8.62
N SER A 38 -1.91 3.88 8.76
CA SER A 38 -0.67 3.97 9.56
C SER A 38 0.26 5.11 9.13
N GLY A 39 0.41 5.34 7.83
CA GLY A 39 1.22 6.45 7.31
C GLY A 39 0.67 7.84 7.66
N LEU A 40 -0.66 8.01 7.70
CA LEU A 40 -1.26 9.27 8.15
C LEU A 40 -1.25 9.38 9.68
N GLN A 41 -1.41 8.26 10.37
CA GLN A 41 -1.30 8.20 11.82
C GLN A 41 0.08 8.64 12.31
N SER A 42 1.15 8.35 11.55
CA SER A 42 2.51 8.73 11.95
C SER A 42 2.71 10.24 11.87
N ILE A 43 2.13 10.88 10.86
CA ILE A 43 2.09 12.34 10.74
C ILE A 43 1.28 12.96 11.89
N ALA A 44 0.09 12.42 12.18
CA ALA A 44 -0.74 12.92 13.27
C ALA A 44 -0.02 12.79 14.63
N TYR A 45 0.62 11.65 14.87
CA TYR A 45 1.39 11.40 16.08
C TYR A 45 2.62 12.32 16.19
N ALA A 46 3.33 12.56 15.08
CA ALA A 46 4.43 13.52 15.05
C ALA A 46 3.96 14.94 15.39
N GLY A 47 2.85 15.38 14.81
CA GLY A 47 2.23 16.67 15.11
C GLY A 47 1.91 16.83 16.59
N GLU A 48 1.26 15.84 17.20
CA GLU A 48 0.93 15.84 18.63
C GLU A 48 2.19 15.98 19.51
N ARG A 49 3.23 15.20 19.23
CA ARG A 49 4.48 15.20 20.01
C ARG A 49 5.18 16.57 19.95
N ILE A 50 5.16 17.23 18.79
CA ILE A 50 5.70 18.58 18.63
C ILE A 50 4.84 19.60 19.38
N MET A 51 3.52 19.53 19.24
CA MET A 51 2.58 20.45 19.93
C MET A 51 2.72 20.40 21.45
N LEU A 52 2.98 19.22 22.02
CA LEU A 52 3.18 19.02 23.46
C LEU A 52 4.59 19.39 23.94
N GLY A 53 5.47 19.89 23.06
CA GLY A 53 6.86 20.21 23.40
C GLY A 53 7.72 18.98 23.73
N GLN A 54 7.30 17.79 23.31
CA GLN A 54 8.03 16.54 23.55
C GLN A 54 9.10 16.25 22.47
N ALA A 55 9.05 16.97 21.35
CA ALA A 55 10.04 16.94 20.29
C ALA A 55 10.04 18.28 19.54
N GLU A 56 11.19 18.66 19.00
CA GLU A 56 11.31 19.85 18.14
C GLU A 56 11.17 19.49 16.65
N THR A 57 11.55 18.26 16.27
CA THR A 57 11.51 17.78 14.89
C THR A 57 11.31 16.27 14.87
N ILE A 58 10.45 15.80 13.97
CA ILE A 58 10.15 14.37 13.80
C ILE A 58 10.05 14.06 12.29
N LEU A 59 10.65 12.96 11.85
CA LEU A 59 10.40 12.37 10.54
C LEU A 59 9.23 11.41 10.64
N ALA A 60 8.21 11.61 9.80
CA ALA A 60 7.01 10.80 9.76
C ALA A 60 6.73 10.31 8.33
N GLY A 61 6.29 9.07 8.22
CA GLY A 61 5.97 8.44 6.95
C GLY A 61 5.46 7.01 7.15
N GLY A 62 5.45 6.24 6.07
CA GLY A 62 5.16 4.81 6.10
C GLY A 62 5.94 4.09 5.01
N VAL A 63 6.09 2.78 5.16
CA VAL A 63 6.57 1.88 4.10
C VAL A 63 5.64 0.66 4.01
N GLU A 64 5.51 0.08 2.82
CA GLU A 64 4.87 -1.22 2.60
C GLU A 64 5.64 -2.00 1.53
N SER A 65 5.87 -3.28 1.76
CA SER A 65 6.39 -4.22 0.77
C SER A 65 5.47 -5.43 0.68
N MET A 66 4.40 -5.31 -0.11
CA MET A 66 3.43 -6.40 -0.32
C MET A 66 4.02 -7.60 -1.06
N SER A 67 5.12 -7.40 -1.79
CA SER A 67 5.84 -8.47 -2.48
C SER A 67 6.63 -9.36 -1.52
N GLN A 68 7.08 -8.82 -0.38
CA GLN A 68 7.83 -9.56 0.64
C GLN A 68 6.91 -10.04 1.76
N VAL A 69 5.98 -9.20 2.19
CA VAL A 69 5.03 -9.53 3.26
C VAL A 69 3.60 -9.41 2.73
N PRO A 70 2.84 -10.51 2.61
CA PRO A 70 1.47 -10.45 2.11
C PRO A 70 0.56 -9.69 3.09
N MET A 71 -0.63 -9.23 2.63
CA MET A 71 -1.55 -8.35 3.39
C MET A 71 -1.92 -8.78 4.81
N MET A 72 -1.84 -10.08 5.12
CA MET A 72 -2.17 -10.63 6.44
C MET A 72 -0.94 -11.16 7.19
N GLY A 73 0.25 -10.91 6.63
CA GLY A 73 1.49 -11.48 7.13
C GLY A 73 1.71 -12.93 6.72
N HIS A 74 2.85 -13.48 7.14
CA HIS A 74 3.23 -14.86 6.87
C HIS A 74 2.50 -15.83 7.82
N SER A 75 2.21 -15.38 9.04
CA SER A 75 1.59 -16.19 10.08
C SER A 75 0.24 -15.63 10.54
N ILE A 76 -0.82 -15.96 9.82
CA ILE A 76 -2.18 -15.55 10.16
C ILE A 76 -2.69 -16.38 11.35
N ARG A 77 -2.95 -15.71 12.49
CA ARG A 77 -3.49 -16.33 13.71
C ARG A 77 -4.68 -15.51 14.25
N PRO A 78 -5.88 -15.65 13.66
CA PRO A 78 -7.08 -14.98 14.16
C PRO A 78 -7.41 -15.49 15.58
N ASN A 79 -7.92 -14.61 16.43
CA ASN A 79 -8.45 -15.02 17.72
C ASN A 79 -9.68 -15.92 17.51
N ALA A 80 -9.67 -17.13 18.09
CA ALA A 80 -10.69 -18.15 17.85
C ALA A 80 -12.10 -17.71 18.28
N LEU A 81 -12.22 -17.04 19.43
CA LEU A 81 -13.50 -16.56 19.93
C LEU A 81 -14.12 -15.52 18.99
N LEU A 82 -13.31 -14.56 18.52
CA LEU A 82 -13.76 -13.58 17.53
C LEU A 82 -14.10 -14.24 16.19
N ALA A 83 -13.34 -15.25 15.76
CA ALA A 83 -13.63 -15.95 14.52
C ALA A 83 -14.97 -16.70 14.57
N GLU A 84 -15.39 -17.17 15.75
CA GLU A 84 -16.67 -17.85 15.95
C GLU A 84 -17.83 -16.88 16.18
N GLN A 85 -17.64 -15.87 17.04
CA GLN A 85 -18.73 -15.01 17.53
C GLN A 85 -18.90 -13.70 16.75
N ALA A 86 -17.85 -13.24 16.08
CA ALA A 86 -17.85 -12.00 15.32
C ALA A 86 -16.91 -12.10 14.09
N PRO A 87 -17.13 -13.07 13.18
CA PRO A 87 -16.25 -13.34 12.04
C PRO A 87 -16.06 -12.14 11.11
N GLU A 88 -16.96 -11.15 11.15
CA GLU A 88 -16.90 -9.91 10.37
C GLU A 88 -15.63 -9.10 10.65
N TYR A 89 -15.01 -9.24 11.83
CA TYR A 89 -13.71 -8.63 12.15
C TYR A 89 -12.58 -9.13 11.23
N TYR A 90 -12.73 -10.31 10.64
CA TYR A 90 -11.78 -10.92 9.72
C TYR A 90 -12.30 -11.00 8.29
N MET A 91 -13.41 -10.30 7.98
CA MET A 91 -13.94 -10.23 6.63
C MET A 91 -12.89 -9.63 5.69
N SER A 92 -12.68 -10.27 4.53
CA SER A 92 -11.73 -9.75 3.55
C SER A 92 -12.17 -8.36 3.07
N MET A 93 -11.20 -7.49 2.80
CA MET A 93 -11.48 -6.13 2.34
C MET A 93 -12.28 -6.08 1.03
N GLY A 94 -12.13 -7.10 0.18
CA GLY A 94 -12.95 -7.24 -1.03
C GLY A 94 -14.42 -7.48 -0.69
N HIS A 95 -14.73 -8.35 0.27
CA HIS A 95 -16.11 -8.59 0.69
C HIS A 95 -16.72 -7.40 1.43
N THR A 96 -15.95 -6.65 2.21
CA THR A 96 -16.46 -5.41 2.84
C THR A 96 -16.80 -4.35 1.77
N ALA A 97 -16.01 -4.25 0.69
CA ALA A 97 -16.33 -3.39 -0.45
C ALA A 97 -17.64 -3.82 -1.15
N GLU A 98 -17.87 -5.12 -1.33
CA GLU A 98 -19.15 -5.65 -1.86
C GLU A 98 -20.34 -5.27 -0.97
N GLN A 99 -20.18 -5.35 0.37
CA GLN A 99 -21.22 -4.93 1.31
C GLN A 99 -21.53 -3.43 1.20
N VAL A 100 -20.51 -2.59 1.05
CA VAL A 100 -20.69 -1.14 0.83
C VAL A 100 -21.41 -0.90 -0.49
N ALA A 101 -20.99 -1.55 -1.58
CA ALA A 101 -21.61 -1.40 -2.88
C ALA A 101 -23.10 -1.81 -2.85
N GLN A 102 -23.43 -2.93 -2.22
CA GLN A 102 -24.82 -3.39 -2.07
C GLN A 102 -25.65 -2.43 -1.21
N LYS A 103 -25.12 -2.03 -0.04
CA LYS A 103 -25.85 -1.17 0.90
C LYS A 103 -26.18 0.20 0.31
N TYR A 104 -25.26 0.78 -0.44
CA TYR A 104 -25.40 2.12 -1.02
C TYR A 104 -25.74 2.09 -2.51
N GLN A 105 -26.02 0.91 -3.08
CA GLN A 105 -26.40 0.73 -4.48
C GLN A 105 -25.38 1.33 -5.47
N VAL A 106 -24.09 1.14 -5.19
CA VAL A 106 -23.01 1.59 -6.07
C VAL A 106 -22.89 0.61 -7.24
N THR A 107 -23.37 1.03 -8.40
CA THR A 107 -23.46 0.15 -9.57
C THR A 107 -22.08 -0.25 -10.10
N ARG A 108 -22.01 -1.36 -10.85
CA ARG A 108 -20.78 -1.75 -11.55
C ARG A 108 -20.27 -0.64 -12.48
N GLN A 109 -21.19 0.04 -13.17
CA GLN A 109 -20.84 1.13 -14.07
C GLN A 109 -20.19 2.29 -13.31
N ASP A 110 -20.71 2.67 -12.14
CA ASP A 110 -20.13 3.74 -11.32
C ASP A 110 -18.71 3.39 -10.84
N GLN A 111 -18.50 2.13 -10.45
CA GLN A 111 -17.19 1.61 -10.03
C GLN A 111 -16.17 1.64 -11.19
N ASP A 112 -16.55 1.13 -12.36
CA ASP A 112 -15.70 1.12 -13.54
C ASP A 112 -15.38 2.55 -14.01
N ALA A 113 -16.40 3.42 -14.09
CA ALA A 113 -16.22 4.83 -14.46
C ALA A 113 -15.29 5.56 -13.47
N PHE A 114 -15.35 5.25 -12.17
CA PHE A 114 -14.41 5.80 -11.20
C PHE A 114 -12.97 5.33 -11.48
N ALA A 115 -12.76 4.04 -11.73
CA ALA A 115 -11.44 3.48 -12.02
C ALA A 115 -10.84 4.06 -13.33
N VAL A 116 -11.64 4.20 -14.39
CA VAL A 116 -11.23 4.86 -15.64
C VAL A 116 -10.76 6.29 -15.37
N ARG A 117 -11.58 7.09 -14.67
CA ARG A 117 -11.21 8.47 -14.32
C ARG A 117 -9.93 8.54 -13.49
N SER A 118 -9.71 7.58 -12.59
CA SER A 118 -8.50 7.49 -11.78
C SER A 118 -7.25 7.31 -12.66
N HIS A 119 -7.27 6.32 -13.56
CA HIS A 119 -6.16 6.09 -14.49
C HIS A 119 -5.93 7.24 -15.47
N GLN A 120 -7.00 7.85 -16.00
CA GLN A 120 -6.88 9.01 -16.89
C GLN A 120 -6.22 10.20 -16.20
N LYS A 121 -6.61 10.50 -14.95
CA LYS A 121 -6.00 11.58 -14.16
C LYS A 121 -4.53 11.29 -13.86
N ALA A 122 -4.21 10.07 -13.44
CA ALA A 122 -2.83 9.67 -13.15
C ALA A 122 -1.95 9.71 -14.41
N ALA A 123 -2.44 9.19 -15.54
CA ALA A 123 -1.72 9.22 -16.82
C ALA A 123 -1.44 10.66 -17.28
N LYS A 124 -2.45 11.55 -17.15
CA LYS A 124 -2.28 12.97 -17.44
C LYS A 124 -1.25 13.62 -16.51
N ALA A 125 -1.30 13.34 -15.22
CA ALA A 125 -0.34 13.88 -14.25
C ALA A 125 1.10 13.43 -14.53
N LEU A 126 1.30 12.18 -14.96
CA LEU A 126 2.59 11.67 -15.41
C LEU A 126 3.09 12.39 -16.67
N GLN A 127 2.23 12.57 -17.68
CA GLN A 127 2.58 13.28 -18.91
C GLN A 127 2.93 14.75 -18.66
N GLU A 128 2.26 15.38 -17.71
CA GLU A 128 2.48 16.78 -17.31
C GLU A 128 3.62 16.94 -16.30
N GLY A 129 4.29 15.86 -15.87
CA GLY A 129 5.40 15.91 -14.91
C GLY A 129 4.99 16.33 -13.49
N LYS A 130 3.71 16.18 -13.11
CA LYS A 130 3.19 16.67 -11.82
C LYS A 130 3.72 15.92 -10.60
N PHE A 131 4.21 14.70 -10.80
CA PHE A 131 4.78 13.89 -9.71
C PHE A 131 6.29 14.04 -9.58
N SER A 132 6.94 14.80 -10.47
CA SER A 132 8.41 14.96 -10.47
C SER A 132 8.95 15.63 -9.21
N ASP A 133 8.15 16.47 -8.55
CA ASP A 133 8.55 17.16 -7.31
C ASP A 133 8.41 16.27 -6.07
N GLU A 134 7.59 15.22 -6.11
CA GLU A 134 7.28 14.36 -4.95
C GLU A 134 7.90 12.95 -5.04
N ILE A 135 8.22 12.46 -6.25
CA ILE A 135 8.89 11.18 -6.44
C ILE A 135 10.41 11.34 -6.30
N VAL A 136 10.99 10.61 -5.36
CA VAL A 136 12.44 10.43 -5.26
C VAL A 136 12.86 9.22 -6.10
N PRO A 137 13.73 9.35 -7.11
CA PRO A 137 14.23 8.22 -7.88
C PRO A 137 14.97 7.21 -7.01
N VAL A 138 14.83 5.92 -7.33
CA VAL A 138 15.47 4.82 -6.61
C VAL A 138 16.26 3.97 -7.59
N ASP A 139 17.52 3.67 -7.28
CA ASP A 139 18.30 2.72 -8.05
C ASP A 139 17.89 1.29 -7.73
N VAL A 140 17.49 0.54 -8.75
CA VAL A 140 16.95 -0.81 -8.64
C VAL A 140 17.90 -1.79 -9.30
N THR A 141 18.21 -2.87 -8.58
CA THR A 141 18.86 -4.07 -9.14
C THR A 141 17.80 -5.14 -9.37
N GLU A 142 17.34 -5.28 -10.60
CA GLU A 142 16.49 -6.40 -11.01
C GLU A 142 17.33 -7.66 -11.15
N ARG A 143 16.86 -8.75 -10.55
CA ARG A 143 17.48 -10.07 -10.60
C ARG A 143 16.55 -11.04 -11.31
N ARG A 144 17.02 -11.67 -12.38
CA ARG A 144 16.26 -12.65 -13.14
C ARG A 144 17.07 -13.91 -13.40
N VAL A 145 16.38 -15.02 -13.62
CA VAL A 145 17.00 -16.26 -14.07
C VAL A 145 17.05 -16.22 -15.59
N GLY A 146 18.25 -16.16 -16.16
CA GLY A 146 18.46 -16.15 -17.59
C GLY A 146 18.21 -17.51 -18.24
N GLU A 147 18.25 -17.56 -19.58
CA GLU A 147 17.89 -18.75 -20.36
C GLU A 147 18.73 -20.00 -20.03
N GLN A 148 19.99 -19.82 -19.59
CA GLN A 148 20.88 -20.91 -19.20
C GLN A 148 20.94 -21.11 -17.67
N TYR A 149 19.90 -20.67 -16.95
CA TYR A 149 19.75 -20.78 -15.49
C TYR A 149 20.79 -20.00 -14.67
N GLN A 150 21.49 -19.04 -15.27
CA GLN A 150 22.35 -18.09 -14.57
C GLN A 150 21.54 -16.97 -13.93
N LEU A 151 22.09 -16.39 -12.85
CA LEU A 151 21.62 -15.10 -12.34
C LEU A 151 22.04 -13.99 -13.29
N GLU A 152 21.07 -13.25 -13.83
CA GLU A 152 21.30 -12.01 -14.54
C GLU A 152 20.85 -10.84 -13.67
N GLU A 153 21.70 -9.81 -13.57
CA GLU A 153 21.39 -8.57 -12.87
C GLU A 153 21.28 -7.43 -13.88
N HIS A 154 20.21 -6.64 -13.77
CA HIS A 154 19.99 -5.44 -14.56
C HIS A 154 19.77 -4.27 -13.61
N GLN A 155 20.62 -3.25 -13.72
CA GLN A 155 20.54 -2.04 -12.90
C GLN A 155 19.90 -0.91 -13.69
N PHE A 156 18.93 -0.25 -13.09
CA PHE A 156 18.28 0.92 -13.67
C PHE A 156 17.74 1.84 -12.57
N THR A 157 17.63 3.13 -12.88
CA THR A 157 16.99 4.09 -11.98
C THR A 157 15.50 4.10 -12.24
N PHE A 158 14.71 3.83 -11.21
CA PHE A 158 13.26 3.85 -11.24
C PHE A 158 12.73 5.18 -10.70
N SER A 159 11.82 5.83 -11.45
CA SER A 159 11.33 7.18 -11.13
C SER A 159 9.87 7.43 -11.52
N GLN A 160 9.12 6.39 -11.86
CA GLN A 160 7.76 6.54 -12.38
C GLN A 160 6.84 5.41 -11.90
N ASP A 161 5.62 5.73 -11.49
CA ASP A 161 4.65 4.72 -11.05
C ASP A 161 4.31 3.69 -12.13
N GLU A 162 4.54 2.41 -11.83
CA GLU A 162 4.23 1.28 -12.72
C GLU A 162 2.75 0.93 -12.81
N GLY A 163 1.92 1.39 -11.86
CA GLY A 163 0.52 0.97 -11.74
C GLY A 163 -0.43 1.64 -12.74
N VAL A 164 -0.02 2.73 -13.37
CA VAL A 164 -0.90 3.49 -14.26
C VAL A 164 -1.10 2.76 -15.58
N ARG A 165 -2.36 2.65 -16.01
CA ARG A 165 -2.78 2.01 -17.27
C ARG A 165 -3.55 3.05 -18.10
N ALA A 166 -2.85 3.79 -18.95
CA ALA A 166 -3.44 4.90 -19.72
C ALA A 166 -4.57 4.46 -20.68
N GLY A 167 -4.54 3.20 -21.12
CA GLY A 167 -5.54 2.61 -22.01
C GLY A 167 -6.78 2.04 -21.30
N THR A 168 -6.94 2.22 -19.99
CA THR A 168 -8.11 1.70 -19.26
C THR A 168 -9.40 2.38 -19.74
N THR A 169 -10.38 1.58 -20.19
CA THR A 169 -11.71 2.06 -20.61
C THR A 169 -12.82 1.28 -19.91
N GLU A 170 -14.05 1.80 -19.93
CA GLU A 170 -15.21 1.12 -19.36
C GLU A 170 -15.48 -0.22 -20.07
N GLU A 171 -15.27 -0.28 -21.38
CA GLU A 171 -15.43 -1.52 -22.16
C GLU A 171 -14.45 -2.59 -21.66
N ILE A 172 -13.17 -2.24 -21.48
CA ILE A 172 -12.15 -3.18 -20.97
C ILE A 172 -12.52 -3.62 -19.56
N LEU A 173 -12.83 -2.67 -18.67
CA LEU A 173 -13.17 -2.98 -17.29
C LEU A 173 -14.42 -3.86 -17.21
N SER A 174 -15.43 -3.65 -18.05
CA SER A 174 -16.67 -4.44 -18.07
C SER A 174 -16.44 -5.93 -18.34
N THR A 175 -15.35 -6.27 -19.05
CA THR A 175 -14.98 -7.67 -19.32
C THR A 175 -14.39 -8.40 -18.10
N LEU A 176 -13.96 -7.65 -17.07
CA LEU A 176 -13.35 -8.23 -15.89
C LEU A 176 -14.39 -8.97 -15.04
N ARG A 177 -14.01 -10.18 -14.63
CA ARG A 177 -14.79 -10.99 -13.69
C ARG A 177 -14.71 -10.39 -12.28
N PRO A 178 -15.78 -10.51 -11.47
CA PRO A 178 -15.70 -10.16 -10.06
C PRO A 178 -14.56 -10.88 -9.35
N ALA A 179 -13.78 -10.15 -8.56
CA ALA A 179 -12.59 -10.69 -7.88
C ALA A 179 -12.92 -11.44 -6.58
N PHE A 180 -14.02 -11.11 -5.90
CA PHE A 180 -14.32 -11.60 -4.56
C PHE A 180 -15.70 -12.27 -4.43
N SER A 181 -16.74 -11.73 -5.08
CA SER A 181 -18.08 -12.31 -5.05
C SER A 181 -18.45 -12.92 -6.39
N THR A 182 -18.84 -14.20 -6.40
CA THR A 182 -19.39 -14.85 -7.60
C THR A 182 -20.84 -14.46 -7.89
N LYS A 183 -21.55 -13.89 -6.90
CA LYS A 183 -22.88 -13.32 -7.10
C LYS A 183 -22.73 -12.01 -7.87
N LYS A 184 -23.39 -11.91 -9.03
CA LYS A 184 -23.41 -10.67 -9.83
C LYS A 184 -23.90 -9.52 -8.95
N ALA A 185 -23.11 -8.45 -8.84
CA ALA A 185 -23.60 -7.16 -8.38
C ALA A 185 -24.78 -6.77 -9.30
N GLN A 186 -25.92 -6.42 -8.70
CA GLN A 186 -27.08 -5.92 -9.43
C GLN A 186 -26.79 -4.54 -10.02
#